data_AF-A0A2M9Y218-F1
#
_entry.id   AF-A0A2M9Y218-F1
#
_cell.length_a   1.000
_cell.length_b   1.000
_cell.length_c   1.000
_cell.angle_alpha   90.00
_cell.angle_beta   90.00
_cell.angle_gamma   90.00
#
_symmetry.space_group_name_H-M   'P 1'
#
loop_
_entity.id
_entity.type
_entity.pdbx_description
1 polymer ?
#
loop_
_entity_poly.entity_id
_entity_poly.type
_entity_poly.pdbx_seq_one_letter_code
_entity_poly.pdbx_strand_id
1 'polypeptide(L)'
;MKRILVTLLTFLLTLTIFASEKEFKNIPKNKAAKVLKSVAYATIRSTLLVSYGEGEDKESVYTPCSENFPSMPGDFPCNYLDYEGTTLEVAPSSTVTEGEATEGSDLEDLNPGGKVVIKQIKQKSPNLNGKVVLLGEGEDQLKLFYNPKGQISHYLYRKTLVIFKWSLSNSEPSLTGLLFVNVSRDFFPEEVKEYSF
;
A
#
# COMPACT_ATOMS: atom_id res chain seq x y z
N MET A 1 -31.94 27.81 36.90
CA MET A 1 -30.81 28.09 35.97
C MET A 1 -29.55 27.26 36.26
N LYS A 2 -29.12 27.06 37.52
CA LYS A 2 -27.89 26.28 37.84
C LYS A 2 -27.88 24.80 37.39
N ARG A 3 -29.03 24.12 37.33
CA ARG A 3 -29.10 22.69 36.94
C ARG A 3 -28.89 22.44 35.44
N ILE A 4 -29.28 23.39 34.58
CA ILE A 4 -29.13 23.29 33.12
C ILE A 4 -27.66 23.43 32.71
N LEU A 5 -26.90 24.26 33.43
CA LEU A 5 -25.47 24.46 33.17
C LEU A 5 -24.65 23.19 33.45
N VAL A 6 -25.03 22.41 34.47
CA VAL A 6 -24.33 21.16 34.84
C VAL A 6 -24.60 20.04 33.84
N THR A 7 -25.82 19.95 33.30
CA THR A 7 -26.16 18.99 32.23
C THR A 7 -25.47 19.33 30.91
N LEU A 8 -25.30 20.62 30.59
CA LEU A 8 -24.57 21.04 29.39
C LEU A 8 -23.07 20.72 29.50
N LEU A 9 -22.48 20.90 30.68
CA LEU A 9 -21.06 20.62 30.93
C LEU A 9 -20.74 19.12 30.90
N THR A 10 -21.68 18.27 31.34
CA THR A 10 -21.55 16.81 31.27
C THR A 10 -21.73 16.26 29.85
N PHE A 11 -22.62 16.86 29.03
CA PHE A 11 -22.79 16.51 27.62
C PHE A 11 -21.55 16.88 26.76
N LEU A 12 -20.90 18.00 27.07
CA LEU A 12 -19.66 18.41 26.40
C LEU A 12 -18.48 17.49 26.70
N LEU A 13 -18.41 16.88 27.89
CA LEU A 13 -17.35 15.92 28.22
C LEU A 13 -17.49 14.59 27.46
N THR A 14 -18.72 14.13 27.17
CA THR A 14 -18.96 12.87 26.45
C THR A 14 -18.65 12.91 24.96
N LEU A 15 -18.45 14.09 24.38
CA LEU A 15 -18.09 14.26 22.96
C LEU A 15 -16.56 14.18 22.72
N THR A 16 -15.76 14.01 23.77
CA THR A 16 -14.32 13.70 23.63
C THR A 16 -14.08 12.21 23.40
N ILE A 17 -14.83 11.61 22.48
CA ILE A 17 -14.41 10.35 21.88
C ILE A 17 -13.29 10.74 20.92
N PHE A 18 -12.05 10.60 21.38
CA PHE A 18 -10.86 10.77 20.55
C PHE A 18 -11.02 9.86 19.33
N ALA A 19 -11.31 10.45 18.17
CA ALA A 19 -11.02 9.82 16.90
C ALA A 19 -9.51 9.57 16.91
N SER A 20 -9.12 8.33 17.18
CA SER A 20 -7.72 7.91 17.08
C SER A 20 -7.36 7.94 15.61
N GLU A 21 -6.94 9.10 15.10
CA GLU A 21 -6.27 9.18 13.81
C GLU A 21 -5.13 8.16 13.84
N LYS A 22 -5.19 7.18 12.94
CA LYS A 22 -4.11 6.21 12.74
C LYS A 22 -2.93 6.98 12.17
N GLU A 23 -2.06 7.46 13.05
CA GLU A 23 -0.93 8.29 12.66
C GLU A 23 0.31 7.43 12.38
N PHE A 24 1.14 7.89 11.43
CA PHE A 24 2.46 7.33 11.18
C PHE A 24 3.37 7.50 12.38
N LYS A 25 3.92 6.39 12.88
CA LYS A 25 4.83 6.38 14.03
C LYS A 25 6.27 6.35 13.55
N ASN A 26 7.04 7.39 13.88
CA ASN A 26 8.48 7.40 13.67
C ASN A 26 9.14 6.33 14.56
N ILE A 27 9.91 5.43 13.95
CA ILE A 27 10.66 4.41 14.67
C ILE A 27 12.03 5.01 15.07
N PRO A 28 12.36 5.07 16.37
CA PRO A 28 13.65 5.53 16.82
C PRO A 28 14.81 4.72 16.22
N LYS A 29 15.94 5.37 15.91
CA LYS A 29 17.11 4.74 15.27
C LYS A 29 17.61 3.49 16.02
N ASN A 30 17.56 3.50 17.35
CA ASN A 30 17.95 2.35 18.18
C ASN A 30 16.99 1.14 18.10
N LYS A 31 15.76 1.33 17.60
CA LYS A 31 14.76 0.27 17.38
C LYS A 31 14.65 -0.14 15.91
N ALA A 32 15.07 0.71 14.98
CA ALA A 32 14.95 0.49 13.54
C ALA A 32 15.54 -0.85 13.09
N ALA A 33 16.75 -1.21 13.56
CA ALA A 33 17.38 -2.48 13.19
C ALA A 33 16.53 -3.71 13.56
N LYS A 34 15.88 -3.70 14.73
CA LYS A 34 15.01 -4.79 15.18
C LYS A 34 13.75 -4.90 14.31
N VAL A 35 13.12 -3.77 14.01
CA VAL A 35 11.92 -3.71 13.15
C VAL A 35 12.25 -4.18 11.74
N LEU A 36 13.32 -3.69 11.14
CA LEU A 36 13.76 -4.08 9.80
C LEU A 36 14.16 -5.56 9.72
N LYS A 37 14.75 -6.12 10.78
CA LYS A 37 15.03 -7.56 10.85
C LYS A 37 13.74 -8.39 10.82
N SER A 38 12.67 -7.93 11.45
CA SER A 38 11.38 -8.66 11.50
C SER A 38 10.71 -8.81 10.12
N VAL A 39 11.02 -7.93 9.17
CA VAL A 39 10.52 -7.97 7.79
C VAL A 39 11.57 -8.49 6.79
N ALA A 40 12.62 -9.14 7.28
CA ALA A 40 13.72 -9.65 6.46
C ALA A 40 14.33 -8.58 5.53
N TYR A 41 14.58 -7.37 6.04
CA TYR A 41 15.08 -6.24 5.23
C TYR A 41 16.34 -6.54 4.42
N ALA A 42 17.23 -7.41 4.91
CA ALA A 42 18.41 -7.82 4.15
C ALA A 42 18.03 -8.48 2.81
N THR A 43 17.00 -9.32 2.82
CA THR A 43 16.44 -9.94 1.61
C THR A 43 15.81 -8.88 0.71
N ILE A 44 15.02 -7.96 1.26
CA ILE A 44 14.41 -6.85 0.50
C ILE A 44 15.50 -5.99 -0.16
N ARG A 45 16.52 -5.56 0.58
CA ARG A 45 17.63 -4.79 0.03
C ARG A 45 18.32 -5.52 -1.12
N SER A 46 18.50 -6.83 -1.00
CA SER A 46 19.13 -7.63 -2.05
C SER A 46 18.31 -7.70 -3.34
N THR A 47 16.96 -7.59 -3.28
CA THR A 47 16.14 -7.53 -4.50
C THR A 47 16.26 -6.19 -5.22
N LEU A 48 16.46 -5.10 -4.48
CA LEU A 48 16.61 -3.75 -5.02
C LEU A 48 17.96 -3.52 -5.73
N LEU A 49 18.98 -4.30 -5.36
CA LEU A 49 20.31 -4.24 -5.98
C LEU A 49 20.38 -4.96 -7.35
N VAL A 50 19.35 -5.71 -7.72
CA VAL A 50 19.29 -6.43 -8.98
C VAL A 50 18.77 -5.49 -10.07
N SER A 51 19.44 -5.51 -11.23
CA SER A 51 18.92 -4.88 -12.44
C SER A 51 17.91 -5.82 -13.10
N TYR A 52 16.68 -5.36 -13.23
CA TYR A 52 15.62 -6.11 -13.91
C TYR A 52 15.58 -5.69 -15.38
N GLY A 53 15.54 -6.69 -16.27
CA GLY A 53 15.65 -6.52 -17.72
C GLY A 53 14.36 -6.03 -18.39
N GLU A 54 14.23 -6.28 -19.69
CA GLU A 54 12.99 -6.00 -20.41
C GLU A 54 11.87 -6.97 -19.99
N GLY A 55 10.63 -6.47 -19.99
CA GLY A 55 9.43 -7.18 -19.58
C GLY A 55 8.33 -7.04 -20.63
N GLU A 56 7.21 -7.70 -20.39
CA GLU A 56 6.01 -7.59 -21.22
C GLU A 56 5.25 -6.31 -20.85
N ASP A 57 5.01 -5.44 -21.81
CA ASP A 57 4.12 -4.29 -21.60
C ASP A 57 2.66 -4.75 -21.62
N LYS A 58 1.88 -4.28 -20.64
CA LYS A 58 0.44 -4.57 -20.51
C LYS A 58 -0.29 -3.30 -20.12
N GLU A 59 -1.54 -3.18 -20.55
CA GLU A 59 -2.41 -2.13 -20.02
C GLU A 59 -3.05 -2.60 -18.71
N SER A 60 -3.10 -1.71 -17.73
CA SER A 60 -3.83 -1.92 -16.48
C SER A 60 -4.68 -0.71 -16.18
N VAL A 61 -5.84 -0.95 -15.56
CA VAL A 61 -6.65 0.13 -14.99
C VAL A 61 -6.02 0.56 -13.68
N TYR A 62 -5.90 1.88 -13.49
CA TYR A 62 -5.54 2.47 -12.21
C TYR A 62 -6.74 2.40 -11.24
N THR A 63 -6.53 1.88 -10.04
CA THR A 63 -7.53 1.87 -8.97
C THR A 63 -7.02 2.66 -7.77
N PRO A 64 -7.66 3.79 -7.40
CA PRO A 64 -7.27 4.55 -6.23
C PRO A 64 -7.51 3.74 -4.95
N CYS A 65 -6.72 4.00 -3.93
CA CYS A 65 -6.94 3.44 -2.59
C CYS A 65 -8.15 4.09 -1.90
N SER A 66 -8.81 3.35 -1.01
CA SER A 66 -9.89 3.87 -0.17
C SER A 66 -9.41 5.01 0.73
N GLU A 67 -10.29 5.90 1.15
CA GLU A 67 -9.97 7.01 2.08
C GLU A 67 -9.40 6.54 3.43
N ASN A 68 -9.70 5.30 3.84
CA ASN A 68 -9.19 4.70 5.07
C ASN A 68 -7.78 4.09 4.93
N PHE A 69 -7.22 4.06 3.72
CA PHE A 69 -5.88 3.56 3.47
C PHE A 69 -4.87 4.71 3.57
N PRO A 70 -3.70 4.50 4.19
CA PRO A 70 -2.70 5.56 4.31
C PRO A 70 -2.25 6.08 2.94
N SER A 71 -1.87 7.36 2.89
CA SER A 71 -1.28 7.96 1.70
C SER A 71 0.01 7.23 1.29
N MET A 72 0.11 6.87 0.01
CA MET A 72 1.18 6.08 -0.55
C MET A 72 2.07 6.91 -1.49
N PRO A 73 3.40 6.86 -1.36
CA PRO A 73 4.32 7.50 -2.30
C PRO A 73 4.14 7.00 -3.73
N GLY A 74 4.03 7.94 -4.67
CA GLY A 74 4.11 7.69 -6.12
C GLY A 74 2.84 7.13 -6.74
N ASP A 75 1.65 7.60 -6.34
CA ASP A 75 0.36 7.20 -6.90
C ASP A 75 0.20 5.68 -7.00
N PHE A 76 0.47 4.98 -5.90
CA PHE A 76 0.38 3.53 -5.85
C PHE A 76 -1.06 3.04 -6.10
N PRO A 77 -1.30 2.21 -7.14
CA PRO A 77 -2.63 1.68 -7.44
C PRO A 77 -3.00 0.51 -6.51
N CYS A 78 -4.11 0.60 -5.80
CA CYS A 78 -4.47 -0.36 -4.75
C CYS A 78 -4.85 -1.75 -5.26
N ASN A 79 -5.22 -1.91 -6.54
CA ASN A 79 -5.38 -3.22 -7.18
C ASN A 79 -4.07 -4.01 -7.29
N TYR A 80 -2.93 -3.41 -6.97
CA TYR A 80 -1.62 -4.08 -6.95
C TYR A 80 -1.20 -4.58 -5.56
N LEU A 81 -2.04 -4.44 -4.54
CA LEU A 81 -1.80 -5.05 -3.22
C LEU A 81 -1.77 -6.58 -3.29
N ASP A 82 -2.61 -7.14 -4.15
CA ASP A 82 -2.67 -8.56 -4.41
C ASP A 82 -2.90 -8.83 -5.90
N TYR A 83 -1.79 -9.10 -6.58
CA TYR A 83 -1.79 -9.31 -8.02
C TYR A 83 -2.53 -10.59 -8.44
N GLU A 84 -2.75 -11.54 -7.53
CA GLU A 84 -3.40 -12.83 -7.81
C GLU A 84 -4.82 -12.94 -7.23
N GLY A 85 -5.32 -11.90 -6.53
CA GLY A 85 -6.68 -11.87 -5.97
C GLY A 85 -6.93 -12.89 -4.86
N THR A 86 -5.89 -13.28 -4.14
CA THR A 86 -5.86 -14.26 -3.04
C THR A 86 -6.21 -13.74 -1.64
N THR A 87 -6.49 -12.44 -1.46
CA THR A 87 -6.59 -11.80 -0.13
C THR A 87 -7.87 -10.96 0.03
N LEU A 88 -8.64 -11.19 1.10
CA LEU A 88 -9.97 -10.60 1.32
C LEU A 88 -9.99 -9.21 2.01
N GLU A 89 -8.86 -8.70 2.54
CA GLU A 89 -8.84 -7.44 3.31
C GLU A 89 -8.22 -6.26 2.57
N VAL A 90 -8.62 -6.04 1.33
CA VAL A 90 -8.58 -4.70 0.74
C VAL A 90 -10.01 -4.41 0.32
N ALA A 91 -10.84 -3.96 1.27
CA ALA A 91 -12.24 -3.70 1.03
C ALA A 91 -12.42 -2.86 -0.25
N PRO A 92 -12.90 -3.43 -1.37
CA PRO A 92 -13.45 -2.65 -2.45
C PRO A 92 -14.92 -2.53 -2.09
N SER A 93 -15.25 -1.70 -1.10
CA SER A 93 -16.65 -1.30 -0.92
C SER A 93 -17.00 -0.28 -2.00
N SER A 94 -16.97 -0.73 -3.25
CA SER A 94 -17.73 -0.14 -4.35
C SER A 94 -18.70 -1.22 -4.80
N THR A 95 -19.73 -1.44 -3.99
CA THR A 95 -21.00 -1.97 -4.47
C THR A 95 -21.43 -1.10 -5.64
N VAL A 96 -21.13 -1.53 -6.86
CA VAL A 96 -21.86 -1.10 -8.04
C VAL A 96 -23.24 -1.72 -7.90
N THR A 97 -24.16 -0.94 -7.33
CA THR A 97 -25.59 -1.21 -7.40
C THR A 97 -25.94 -1.27 -8.88
N GLU A 98 -26.33 -2.45 -9.38
CA GLU A 98 -26.98 -2.60 -10.68
C GLU A 98 -28.31 -1.82 -10.64
N GLY A 99 -28.23 -0.53 -11.02
CA GLY A 99 -29.35 0.36 -11.20
C GLY A 99 -29.81 0.33 -12.65
N GLU A 100 -30.92 -0.37 -12.86
CA GLU A 100 -31.96 -0.21 -13.89
C GLU A 100 -31.69 0.75 -15.06
N ALA A 101 -31.76 0.15 -16.26
CA ALA A 101 -31.58 0.78 -17.56
C ALA A 101 -32.46 2.02 -17.78
N THR A 102 -31.82 3.13 -18.15
CA THR A 102 -32.43 4.14 -19.03
C THR A 102 -31.47 4.42 -20.19
N GLU A 103 -32.03 4.34 -21.41
CA GLU A 103 -31.34 4.51 -22.68
C GLU A 103 -30.81 5.94 -22.86
N GLY A 104 -29.56 6.07 -23.32
CA GLY A 104 -29.08 7.27 -24.00
C GLY A 104 -28.15 8.17 -23.19
N SER A 105 -26.89 7.76 -22.99
CA SER A 105 -25.73 8.66 -22.92
C SER A 105 -24.45 7.84 -23.11
N ASP A 106 -23.48 8.38 -23.85
CA ASP A 106 -22.23 7.73 -24.23
C ASP A 106 -21.50 7.05 -23.06
N LEU A 107 -21.21 5.75 -23.22
CA LEU A 107 -20.59 4.87 -22.23
C LEU A 107 -19.07 5.08 -22.04
N GLU A 108 -18.47 6.15 -22.57
CA GLU A 108 -17.03 6.37 -22.48
C GLU A 108 -16.58 7.26 -21.31
N ASP A 109 -17.49 7.84 -20.51
CA ASP A 109 -17.13 8.91 -19.55
C ASP A 109 -17.38 8.57 -18.06
N LEU A 110 -17.53 7.29 -17.71
CA LEU A 110 -17.79 6.84 -16.32
C LEU A 110 -16.64 6.06 -15.68
N ASN A 111 -15.44 6.08 -16.24
CA ASN A 111 -14.27 5.45 -15.61
C ASN A 111 -13.24 6.52 -15.19
N PRO A 112 -13.27 7.03 -13.93
CA PRO A 112 -12.26 7.97 -13.45
C PRO A 112 -10.85 7.35 -13.32
N GLY A 113 -10.71 6.04 -13.57
CA GLY A 113 -9.43 5.33 -13.63
C GLY A 113 -8.87 5.29 -15.04
N GLY A 114 -7.91 6.17 -15.34
CA GLY A 114 -7.15 6.10 -16.59
C GLY A 114 -6.45 4.75 -16.77
N LYS A 115 -6.28 4.32 -18.02
CA LYS A 115 -5.43 3.16 -18.35
C LYS A 115 -3.97 3.56 -18.26
N VAL A 116 -3.19 2.81 -17.47
CA VAL A 116 -1.74 2.97 -17.37
C VAL A 116 -1.04 1.79 -18.05
N VAL A 117 0.00 2.08 -18.83
CA VAL A 117 0.86 1.04 -19.38
C VAL A 117 1.82 0.59 -18.28
N ILE A 118 1.78 -0.71 -17.98
CA ILE A 118 2.61 -1.37 -16.99
C ILE A 118 3.63 -2.23 -17.71
N LYS A 119 4.89 -2.20 -17.26
CA LYS A 119 5.92 -3.11 -17.75
C LYS A 119 6.07 -4.24 -16.74
N GLN A 120 5.52 -5.39 -17.08
CA GLN A 120 5.57 -6.58 -16.22
C GLN A 120 6.84 -7.36 -16.50
N ILE A 121 7.75 -7.41 -15.51
CA ILE A 121 8.97 -8.20 -15.60
C ILE A 121 8.80 -9.49 -14.79
N LYS A 122 8.50 -10.58 -15.48
CA LYS A 122 8.45 -11.92 -14.90
C LYS A 122 9.87 -12.47 -14.73
N GLN A 123 10.67 -11.81 -13.89
CA GLN A 123 11.98 -12.32 -13.49
C GLN A 123 11.91 -12.87 -12.08
N LYS A 124 12.40 -14.10 -11.91
CA LYS A 124 12.56 -14.73 -10.61
C LYS A 124 13.62 -13.94 -9.84
N SER A 125 13.19 -13.12 -8.88
CA SER A 125 14.13 -12.51 -7.95
C SER A 125 14.88 -13.64 -7.22
N PRO A 126 16.22 -13.70 -7.27
CA PRO A 126 16.97 -14.81 -6.68
C PRO A 126 16.75 -14.95 -5.17
N ASN A 127 16.31 -13.87 -4.51
CA ASN A 127 16.14 -13.81 -3.06
C ASN A 127 14.67 -13.82 -2.61
N LEU A 128 13.72 -13.46 -3.47
CA LEU A 128 12.29 -13.44 -3.17
C LEU A 128 11.51 -14.57 -3.89
N ASN A 129 12.09 -15.15 -4.95
CA ASN A 129 11.45 -16.13 -5.84
C ASN A 129 10.07 -15.70 -6.37
N GLY A 130 9.86 -14.38 -6.51
CA GLY A 130 8.58 -13.78 -6.88
C GLY A 130 8.60 -13.04 -8.22
N LYS A 131 7.65 -12.11 -8.38
CA LYS A 131 7.45 -11.30 -9.59
C LYS A 131 7.85 -9.84 -9.34
N VAL A 132 8.26 -9.14 -10.39
CA VAL A 132 8.53 -7.70 -10.36
C VAL A 132 7.63 -6.99 -11.37
N VAL A 133 7.00 -5.91 -10.95
CA VAL A 133 6.18 -5.06 -11.83
C VAL A 133 6.76 -3.66 -11.79
N LEU A 134 6.97 -3.07 -12.97
CA LEU A 134 7.36 -1.69 -13.12
C LEU A 134 6.16 -0.89 -13.61
N LEU A 135 5.80 0.17 -12.89
CA LEU A 135 4.71 1.06 -13.27
C LEU A 135 5.31 2.43 -13.58
N GLY A 136 5.01 2.97 -14.77
CA GLY A 136 5.58 4.22 -15.25
C GLY A 136 7.04 4.11 -15.72
N GLU A 137 7.62 5.26 -16.04
CA GLU A 137 8.93 5.38 -16.67
C GLU A 137 9.80 6.45 -15.99
N GLY A 138 11.12 6.36 -16.18
CA GLY A 138 12.05 7.36 -15.67
C GLY A 138 12.22 7.37 -14.14
N GLU A 139 12.33 8.56 -13.57
CA GLU A 139 12.59 8.76 -12.13
C GLU A 139 11.36 8.50 -11.24
N ASP A 140 10.17 8.57 -11.82
CA ASP A 140 8.88 8.39 -11.13
C ASP A 140 8.31 6.97 -11.29
N GLN A 141 9.14 6.04 -11.76
CA GLN A 141 8.76 4.63 -11.87
C GLN A 141 8.59 3.99 -10.48
N LEU A 142 7.46 3.32 -10.28
CA LEU A 142 7.26 2.40 -9.16
C LEU A 142 7.86 1.03 -9.49
N LYS A 143 8.65 0.48 -8.57
CA LYS A 143 9.17 -0.90 -8.68
C LYS A 143 8.54 -1.78 -7.61
N LEU A 144 7.58 -2.63 -8.00
CA LEU A 144 6.80 -3.46 -7.09
C LEU A 144 7.35 -4.88 -7.09
N PHE A 145 7.47 -5.46 -5.90
CA PHE A 145 8.02 -6.79 -5.68
C PHE A 145 7.00 -7.66 -4.97
N TYR A 146 6.74 -8.83 -5.53
CA TYR A 146 5.72 -9.76 -5.03
C TYR A 146 6.35 -10.99 -4.41
N ASN A 147 5.73 -11.52 -3.37
CA ASN A 147 6.05 -12.85 -2.87
C ASN A 147 5.59 -13.92 -3.89
N PRO A 148 6.09 -15.18 -3.78
CA PRO A 148 5.69 -16.26 -4.68
C PRO A 148 4.18 -16.57 -4.67
N LYS A 149 3.49 -16.19 -3.60
CA LYS A 149 2.06 -16.37 -3.38
C LYS A 149 1.18 -15.21 -3.89
N GLY A 150 1.76 -14.24 -4.61
CA GLY A 150 1.00 -13.15 -5.24
C GLY A 150 0.81 -11.88 -4.40
N GLN A 151 1.06 -11.92 -3.08
CA GLN A 151 0.97 -10.71 -2.23
C GLN A 151 2.17 -9.79 -2.46
N ILE A 152 1.93 -8.48 -2.47
CA ILE A 152 3.01 -7.50 -2.53
C ILE A 152 3.91 -7.60 -1.28
N SER A 153 5.22 -7.64 -1.48
CA SER A 153 6.21 -7.62 -0.41
C SER A 153 6.63 -6.19 -0.09
N HIS A 154 7.03 -5.46 -1.13
CA HIS A 154 7.49 -4.09 -1.03
C HIS A 154 7.45 -3.40 -2.39
N TYR A 155 7.50 -2.07 -2.39
CA TYR A 155 7.81 -1.32 -3.59
C TYR A 155 8.76 -0.16 -3.30
N LEU A 156 9.48 0.28 -4.34
CA LEU A 156 10.33 1.45 -4.29
C LEU A 156 9.75 2.56 -5.19
N TYR A 157 9.65 3.76 -4.64
CA TYR A 157 9.41 5.00 -5.37
C TYR A 157 10.50 6.01 -5.01
N ARG A 158 11.29 6.45 -6.00
CA ARG A 158 12.46 7.33 -5.78
C ARG A 158 13.39 6.79 -4.68
N LYS A 159 13.36 7.40 -3.47
CA LYS A 159 14.16 7.01 -2.29
C LYS A 159 13.30 6.50 -1.12
N THR A 160 12.03 6.22 -1.35
CA THR A 160 11.11 5.72 -0.33
C THR A 160 10.72 4.29 -0.66
N LEU A 161 11.12 3.38 0.21
CA LEU A 161 10.78 1.96 0.17
C LEU A 161 9.60 1.72 1.10
N VAL A 162 8.50 1.19 0.56
CA VAL A 162 7.33 0.80 1.34
C VAL A 162 7.28 -0.72 1.45
N ILE A 163 7.17 -1.24 2.67
CA ILE A 163 7.19 -2.67 2.97
C ILE A 163 5.86 -3.07 3.60
N PHE A 164 5.24 -4.14 3.08
CA PHE A 164 3.94 -4.62 3.52
C PHE A 164 4.10 -5.72 4.57
N LYS A 165 3.52 -5.51 5.75
CA LYS A 165 3.57 -6.46 6.87
C LYS A 165 2.34 -7.35 6.85
N TRP A 166 2.50 -8.56 6.35
CA TRP A 166 1.45 -9.58 6.34
C TRP A 166 1.50 -10.44 7.61
N SER A 167 0.36 -10.67 8.24
CA SER A 167 0.20 -11.75 9.21
C SER A 167 -0.18 -13.03 8.50
N LEU A 168 0.56 -14.11 8.78
CA LEU A 168 0.30 -15.47 8.29
C LEU A 168 -0.30 -16.35 9.38
N SER A 169 -0.75 -15.77 10.51
CA SER A 169 -1.27 -16.53 11.65
C SER A 169 -2.64 -17.16 11.39
N ASN A 170 -3.38 -16.62 10.43
CA ASN A 170 -4.73 -17.06 10.08
C ASN A 170 -4.68 -17.95 8.82
N SER A 171 -5.79 -18.63 8.52
CA SER A 171 -5.93 -19.42 7.28
C SER A 171 -5.67 -18.61 6.02
N GLU A 172 -5.82 -17.29 6.10
CA GLU A 172 -5.61 -16.32 5.02
C GLU A 172 -4.65 -15.22 5.48
N PRO A 173 -3.73 -14.74 4.61
CA PRO A 173 -2.87 -13.61 4.93
C PRO A 173 -3.68 -12.34 5.18
N SER A 174 -3.32 -11.55 6.20
CA SER A 174 -3.93 -10.22 6.43
C SER A 174 -2.88 -9.12 6.53
N LEU A 175 -3.19 -7.95 5.98
CA LEU A 175 -2.27 -6.81 6.01
C LEU A 175 -2.35 -6.13 7.38
N THR A 176 -1.30 -6.26 8.18
CA THR A 176 -1.28 -5.73 9.56
C THR A 176 -0.60 -4.37 9.69
N GLY A 177 0.19 -3.97 8.70
CA GLY A 177 0.83 -2.66 8.71
C GLY A 177 1.74 -2.43 7.52
N LEU A 178 2.34 -1.25 7.52
CA LEU A 178 3.26 -0.79 6.49
C LEU A 178 4.49 -0.18 7.16
N LEU A 179 5.66 -0.38 6.58
CA LEU A 179 6.87 0.35 6.93
C LEU A 179 7.28 1.25 5.77
N PHE A 180 7.51 2.52 6.07
CA PHE A 180 8.01 3.50 5.13
C PHE A 180 9.47 3.78 5.49
N VAL A 181 10.37 3.39 4.61
CA VAL A 181 11.80 3.47 4.83
C VAL A 181 12.39 4.43 3.81
N ASN A 182 12.87 5.58 4.27
CA ASN A 182 13.71 6.43 3.43
C ASN A 182 15.11 5.81 3.38
N VAL A 183 15.63 5.68 2.17
CA VAL A 183 16.88 4.95 1.93
C VAL A 183 17.92 5.79 1.21
N SER A 184 19.18 5.51 1.52
CA SER A 184 20.34 6.02 0.79
C SER A 184 20.45 5.39 -0.60
N ARG A 185 21.43 5.83 -1.39
CA ARG A 185 21.71 5.33 -2.75
C ARG A 185 21.93 3.81 -2.79
N ASP A 186 22.54 3.25 -1.75
CA ASP A 186 22.83 1.81 -1.63
C ASP A 186 21.75 1.07 -0.82
N PHE A 187 20.56 1.66 -0.72
CA PHE A 187 19.39 1.11 -0.02
C PHE A 187 19.62 0.85 1.48
N PHE A 188 20.50 1.63 2.13
CA PHE A 188 20.58 1.61 3.61
C PHE A 188 19.51 2.51 4.21
N PRO A 189 18.83 2.07 5.28
CA PRO A 189 17.75 2.82 5.91
C PRO A 189 18.28 4.07 6.63
N GLU A 190 17.67 5.22 6.35
CA GLU A 190 17.98 6.51 6.99
C GLU A 190 16.90 6.92 8.00
N GLU A 191 15.64 6.65 7.66
CA GLU A 191 14.46 6.91 8.47
C GLU A 191 13.45 5.77 8.29
N VAL A 192 12.74 5.42 9.36
CA VAL A 192 11.70 4.37 9.34
C VAL A 192 10.46 4.90 10.02
N LYS A 193 9.33 4.84 9.32
CA LYS A 193 7.98 5.10 9.86
C LYS A 193 7.14 3.84 9.76
N GLU A 194 6.25 3.66 10.71
CA GLU A 194 5.32 2.53 10.75
C GLU A 194 3.89 3.03 10.75
N TYR A 195 3.05 2.39 9.95
CA TYR A 195 1.60 2.48 10.00
C TYR A 195 1.05 1.11 10.40
N SER A 196 0.06 1.08 11.30
CA SER A 196 -0.59 -0.16 11.73
C SER A 196 -2.09 -0.04 11.48
N PHE A 197 -2.68 -1.10 10.92
CA PHE A 197 -4.12 -1.19 10.69
C PHE A 197 -4.86 -1.62 11.96
#